data_AF-A0A8J4H800-F1
#
_entry.id   AF-A0A8J4H800-F1
#
_cell.length_a   1.000
_cell.length_b   1.000
_cell.length_c   1.000
_cell.angle_alpha   90.00
_cell.angle_beta   90.00
_cell.angle_gamma   90.00
#
_symmetry.space_group_name_H-M   'P 1'
#
loop_
_entity.id
_entity.type
_entity.pdbx_description
1 polymer ?
#
loop_
_entity_poly.entity_id
_entity_poly.type
_entity_poly.pdbx_seq_one_letter_code
_entity_poly.pdbx_strand_id
1 'polypeptide(L)' 'MRRIDELHTDHPTWGYRTITKVIRRDDKIIVNRKKIRRLMREMGVYTIYPKPNFSKRLSC' A
#
# COMPACT_ATOMS: atom_id res chain seq x y z
N MET A 1 -6.02 5.75 12.25
CA MET A 1 -4.58 5.79 11.91
C MET A 1 -3.92 4.43 12.14
N ARG A 2 -4.08 3.82 13.33
CA ARG A 2 -3.51 2.50 13.68
C ARG A 2 -3.61 1.40 12.60
N ARG A 3 -4.79 1.21 12.01
CA ARG A 3 -5.00 0.15 11.01
C ARG A 3 -4.14 0.27 9.74
N ILE A 4 -3.88 1.50 9.27
CA ILE A 4 -3.04 1.69 8.08
C ILE A 4 -1.57 1.44 8.43
N ASP A 5 -1.18 1.78 9.66
CA ASP A 5 0.16 1.55 10.18
C ASP A 5 0.44 0.05 10.33
N GLU A 6 -0.46 -0.69 11.01
CA GLU A 6 -0.41 -2.16 11.13
C GLU A 6 -0.24 -2.84 9.76
N LEU A 7 -1.12 -2.51 8.80
CA LEU A 7 -1.07 -3.08 7.46
C LEU A 7 0.22 -2.73 6.70
N HIS A 8 0.82 -1.58 6.99
CA HIS A 8 2.08 -1.18 6.36
C HIS A 8 3.28 -1.85 7.01
N THR A 9 3.27 -2.03 8.34
CA THR A 9 4.29 -2.79 9.07
C THR A 9 4.31 -4.25 8.62
N ASP A 10 3.14 -4.87 8.47
CA ASP A 10 3.02 -6.26 8.00
C ASP A 10 3.42 -6.38 6.52
N HIS A 11 3.09 -5.37 5.71
CA HIS A 11 3.29 -5.39 4.26
C HIS A 11 3.83 -4.05 3.73
N PRO A 12 5.15 -3.79 3.83
CA PRO A 12 5.75 -2.52 3.42
C PRO A 12 5.69 -2.27 1.90
N THR A 13 5.43 -3.31 1.11
CA THR A 13 5.27 -3.24 -0.35
C THR A 13 3.87 -2.80 -0.77
N TRP A 14 2.91 -2.74 0.16
CA TRP A 14 1.54 -2.38 -0.17
C TRP A 14 1.36 -0.86 -0.23
N GLY A 15 0.84 -0.41 -1.38
CA GLY A 15 0.46 0.98 -1.57
C GLY A 15 -0.97 1.29 -1.15
N TYR A 16 -1.30 2.58 -1.17
CA TYR A 16 -2.64 3.08 -0.81
C TYR A 16 -3.77 2.36 -1.57
N ARG A 17 -3.53 1.89 -2.80
CA ARG A 17 -4.49 1.14 -3.61
C ARG A 17 -4.82 -0.22 -2.99
N THR A 18 -3.81 -0.97 -2.59
CA THR A 18 -3.94 -2.30 -1.98
C THR A 18 -4.52 -2.17 -0.57
N ILE A 19 -3.99 -1.25 0.24
CA ILE A 19 -4.49 -0.95 1.59
C ILE A 19 -5.98 -0.58 1.55
N THR A 20 -6.42 0.24 0.59
CA THR A 20 -7.84 0.58 0.43
C THR A 20 -8.70 -0.66 0.15
N LYS A 21 -8.20 -1.63 -0.64
CA LYS A 21 -8.93 -2.88 -0.91
C LYS A 21 -9.01 -3.77 0.33
N VAL A 22 -7.89 -3.90 1.07
CA VAL A 22 -7.83 -4.71 2.29
C VAL A 22 -8.78 -4.16 3.35
N ILE A 23 -8.73 -2.86 3.63
CA ILE A 23 -9.65 -2.23 4.61
C ILE A 23 -11.12 -2.38 4.19
N ARG A 24 -11.43 -2.28 2.89
CA ARG A 24 -12.80 -2.52 2.41
C ARG A 24 -13.25 -3.96 2.59
N ARG A 25 -12.32 -4.92 2.49
CA ARG A 25 -12.61 -6.35 2.62
C ARG A 25 -12.73 -6.77 4.08
N ASP A 26 -11.73 -6.43 4.88
CA ASP A 26 -11.57 -6.94 6.24
C ASP A 26 -12.39 -6.12 7.24
N ASP A 27 -12.31 -4.78 7.14
CA ASP A 27 -13.01 -3.89 8.06
C ASP A 27 -14.44 -3.55 7.56
N LYS A 28 -14.80 -3.96 6.34
CA LYS A 28 -16.07 -3.64 5.65
C LYS A 28 -16.39 -2.14 5.58
N ILE A 29 -15.35 -1.29 5.63
CA ILE A 29 -15.50 0.18 5.58
C ILE A 29 -15.31 0.68 4.15
N ILE A 30 -16.26 1.48 3.66
CA ILE A 30 -16.14 2.16 2.37
C ILE A 30 -15.26 3.41 2.55
N VAL A 31 -13.96 3.22 2.46
CA VAL A 31 -12.97 4.32 2.49
C VAL A 31 -12.64 4.82 1.08
N ASN A 32 -12.47 6.13 0.95
CA ASN A 32 -12.01 6.76 -0.29
C ASN A 32 -10.48 6.60 -0.43
N ARG A 33 -10.02 6.15 -1.60
CA ARG A 33 -8.60 6.06 -1.97
C ARG A 33 -7.82 7.35 -1.76
N LYS A 34 -8.45 8.52 -1.98
CA LYS A 34 -7.82 9.84 -1.75
C LYS A 34 -7.52 10.09 -0.27
N LYS A 35 -8.42 9.63 0.61
CA LYS A 35 -8.27 9.74 2.08
C LYS A 35 -7.08 8.90 2.54
N ILE A 36 -7.03 7.63 2.15
CA ILE A 36 -5.91 6.73 2.51
C ILE A 36 -4.58 7.30 2.05
N ARG A 37 -4.50 7.81 0.81
CA ARG A 37 -3.27 8.43 0.28
C ARG A 37 -2.84 9.65 1.11
N ARG A 38 -3.79 10.50 1.51
CA ARG A 38 -3.50 11.66 2.37
C ARG A 38 -2.99 11.20 3.74
N LEU A 39 -3.64 10.22 4.34
CA LEU A 39 -3.23 9.65 5.63
C LEU A 39 -1.83 9.04 5.58
N MET A 40 -1.51 8.25 4.54
CA MET A 40 -0.16 7.70 4.37
C MET A 40 0.90 8.81 4.23
N ARG A 41 0.59 9.91 3.52
CA ARG A 41 1.48 11.07 3.42
C ARG A 41 1.67 11.80 4.76
N GLU A 42 0.58 12.03 5.50
CA GLU A 42 0.63 12.68 6.82
C GLU A 42 1.41 11.84 7.84
N MET A 43 1.34 10.52 7.73
CA MET A 43 2.11 9.59 8.58
C MET A 43 3.56 9.38 8.11
N GLY A 44 3.98 9.96 6.96
CA GLY A 44 5.32 9.72 6.41
C GLY A 44 5.56 8.29 5.93
N VAL A 45 4.48 7.55 5.66
CA VAL A 45 4.52 6.15 5.26
C VAL A 45 4.60 6.04 3.74
N TYR A 46 5.69 5.47 3.23
CA TYR A 46 5.95 5.32 1.81
C TYR A 46 6.04 3.85 1.41
N THR A 47 5.43 3.53 0.27
CA THR A 47 5.49 2.17 -0.28
C THR A 47 6.87 1.90 -0.87
N ILE A 48 7.51 0.83 -0.41
CA ILE A 48 8.76 0.35 -0.98
C ILE A 48 8.41 -0.54 -2.17
N TYR A 49 8.64 -0.04 -3.38
CA TYR A 49 8.42 -0.83 -4.58
C TYR A 49 9.65 -1.70 -4.88
N PRO A 50 9.47 -3.01 -5.14
CA PRO A 50 10.58 -3.84 -5.58
C PRO A 50 11.10 -3.31 -6.92
N LYS A 51 12.43 -3.24 -7.06
CA LYS A 51 13.07 -2.84 -8.31
C LYS A 51 12.59 -3.76 -9.44
N PRO A 52 12.22 -3.23 -10.63
CA PRO A 52 11.85 -4.08 -11.74
C PRO A 52 13.00 -5.01 -12.10
N ASN A 53 12.74 -6.31 -12.26
CA ASN A 53 13.77 -7.28 -12.66
C ASN A 53 14.03 -7.19 -14.17
N PHE A 54 14.98 -6.34 -14.57
CA PHE A 54 15.39 -6.19 -15.98
C PHE A 54 16.14 -7.43 -16.52
N SER A 55 16.67 -8.29 -15.64
CA SER A 55 17.51 -9.44 -15.99
C SER A 55 16.79 -10.56 -16.73
N LYS A 56 15.46 -10.72 -16.58
CA LYS A 56 14.67 -11.75 -17.27
C LYS A 56 14.07 -11.31 -18.61
N ARG A 57 14.29 -10.06 -19.01
CA ARG A 57 13.71 -9.48 -20.24
C ARG A 57 14.71 -9.44 -21.41
N LEU A 58 15.99 -9.68 -21.15
CA LEU A 58 17.09 -9.63 -22.13
C LEU A 58 17.64 -11.02 -22.51
N SER A 59 16.97 -12.11 -22.15
CA SER A 59 17.29 -13.42 -22.73
C SER A 59 16.71 -13.48 -24.13
N CYS A 60 17.53 -13.12 -25.12
CA CYS A 60 17.37 -13.55 -26.51
C CYS A 60 17.40 -15.08 -26.61
#